data_AF-A0A7K4LRL1-F1
#
_entry.id   AF-A0A7K4LRL1-F1
#
_cell.length_a   1.000
_cell.length_b   1.000
_cell.length_c   1.000
_cell.angle_alpha   90.00
_cell.angle_beta   90.00
_cell.angle_gamma   90.00
#
_symmetry.space_group_name_H-M   'P 1'
#
loop_
_entity.id
_entity.type
_entity.pdbx_description
1 polymer ?
#
loop_
_entity_poly.entity_id
_entity_poly.type
_entity_poly.pdbx_seq_one_letter_code
_entity_poly.pdbx_strand_id
1 'polypeptide(L)'
;ERRFEDTFALASKGFTPAQQHFAQAALSNLLGGIGYFHGRSVLQSEHTEEPVLSAEGSLFTAVPSRSFFPRGFLWDEGFHQLLVARWDTALSRDVLAHWLDLMNADGWIPREQILGDEARAR
;
A
#
# COMPACT_ATOMS: atom_id res chain seq x y z
N GLU A 1 -18.95 -0.27 12.39
CA GLU A 1 -19.30 -1.46 13.20
C GLU A 1 -20.08 -2.51 12.43
N ARG A 2 -21.32 -2.25 11.96
CA ARG A 2 -22.13 -3.26 11.22
C ARG A 2 -21.39 -3.90 10.03
N ARG A 3 -20.87 -3.09 9.10
CA ARG A 3 -20.08 -3.58 7.95
C ARG A 3 -18.89 -4.46 8.36
N PHE A 4 -18.24 -4.16 9.49
CA PHE A 4 -17.11 -4.94 10.00
C PHE A 4 -17.55 -6.33 10.45
N GLU A 5 -18.63 -6.42 11.21
CA GLU A 5 -19.16 -7.72 11.62
C GLU A 5 -19.70 -8.50 10.41
N ASP A 6 -20.38 -7.85 9.47
CA ASP A 6 -20.86 -8.50 8.24
C ASP A 6 -19.70 -9.09 7.40
N THR A 7 -18.52 -8.44 7.43
CA THR A 7 -17.34 -8.86 6.65
C THR A 7 -16.56 -9.98 7.35
N PHE A 8 -16.30 -9.85 8.64
CA PHE A 8 -15.36 -10.72 9.36
C PHE A 8 -16.04 -11.71 10.30
N ALA A 9 -17.30 -11.49 10.68
CA ALA A 9 -18.12 -12.35 11.53
C ALA A 9 -17.37 -12.82 12.79
N LEU A 10 -16.73 -11.89 13.51
CA LEU A 10 -15.86 -12.24 14.62
C LEU A 10 -16.67 -12.64 15.86
N ALA A 11 -17.85 -12.04 16.07
CA ALA A 11 -18.71 -12.41 17.18
C ALA A 11 -19.19 -13.86 17.05
N SER A 12 -19.62 -14.27 15.86
CA SER A 12 -20.07 -15.65 15.61
C SER A 12 -18.92 -16.68 15.68
N LYS A 13 -17.68 -16.24 15.51
CA LYS A 13 -16.47 -17.06 15.68
C LYS A 13 -16.02 -17.18 17.15
N GLY A 14 -16.73 -16.56 18.09
CA GLY A 14 -16.45 -16.64 19.52
C GLY A 14 -15.37 -15.68 20.02
N PHE A 15 -14.97 -14.66 19.24
CA PHE A 15 -14.04 -13.64 19.71
C PHE A 15 -14.71 -12.69 20.72
N THR A 16 -13.98 -12.31 21.76
CA THR A 16 -14.47 -11.40 22.81
C THR A 16 -14.65 -9.97 22.27
N PRO A 17 -15.48 -9.12 22.91
CA PRO A 17 -15.63 -7.72 22.51
C PRO A 17 -14.30 -6.95 22.44
N ALA A 18 -13.37 -7.23 23.35
CA ALA A 18 -12.04 -6.62 23.35
C ALA A 18 -11.22 -7.02 22.11
N GLN A 19 -11.26 -8.31 21.72
CA GLN A 19 -10.58 -8.79 20.50
C GLN A 19 -11.22 -8.23 19.22
N GLN A 20 -12.54 -8.10 19.20
CA GLN A 20 -13.25 -7.48 18.08
C GLN A 20 -12.87 -6.00 17.94
N HIS A 21 -12.81 -5.26 19.05
CA HIS A 21 -12.37 -3.86 19.05
C HIS A 21 -10.91 -3.70 18.60
N PHE A 22 -10.02 -4.59 19.07
CA PHE A 22 -8.63 -4.64 18.60
C PHE A 22 -8.55 -4.87 17.08
N ALA A 23 -9.30 -5.84 16.54
CA ALA A 23 -9.31 -6.13 15.11
C ALA A 23 -9.85 -4.95 14.28
N GLN A 24 -10.87 -4.25 14.77
CA GLN A 24 -11.38 -3.02 14.16
C GLN A 24 -10.30 -1.93 14.13
N ALA A 25 -9.59 -1.73 15.24
CA ALA A 25 -8.50 -0.75 15.30
C ALA A 25 -7.34 -1.12 14.37
N ALA A 26 -6.98 -2.40 14.26
CA ALA A 26 -5.94 -2.87 13.36
C ALA A 26 -6.29 -2.60 11.89
N LEU A 27 -7.49 -2.98 11.45
CA LEU A 27 -7.95 -2.69 10.09
C LEU A 27 -8.07 -1.18 9.82
N SER A 28 -8.58 -0.42 10.78
CA SER A 28 -8.73 1.03 10.63
C SER A 28 -7.38 1.72 10.48
N ASN A 29 -6.35 1.28 11.21
CA ASN A 29 -5.00 1.80 11.07
C ASN A 29 -4.37 1.44 9.71
N LEU A 30 -4.59 0.22 9.22
CA LEU A 30 -4.16 -0.18 7.87
C LEU A 30 -4.79 0.73 6.80
N LEU A 31 -6.12 0.87 6.83
CA LEU A 31 -6.86 1.73 5.88
C LEU A 31 -6.44 3.19 5.99
N GLY A 32 -6.23 3.69 7.22
CA GLY A 32 -5.72 5.04 7.47
C GLY A 32 -4.25 5.25 7.08
N GLY A 33 -3.53 4.18 6.72
CA GLY A 33 -2.21 4.23 6.12
C GLY A 33 -2.23 4.31 4.59
N ILE A 34 -3.40 4.18 3.94
CA ILE A 34 -3.49 4.32 2.49
C ILE A 34 -3.30 5.79 2.11
N GLY A 35 -2.36 6.04 1.20
CA GLY A 35 -2.01 7.36 0.70
C GLY A 35 -1.89 7.42 -0.82
N TYR A 36 -1.90 8.65 -1.34
CA TYR A 36 -1.62 8.95 -2.75
C TYR A 36 -0.29 9.70 -2.85
N PHE A 37 0.64 9.15 -3.62
CA PHE A 37 1.98 9.67 -3.81
C PHE A 37 2.17 10.03 -5.28
N HIS A 38 2.85 11.13 -5.57
CA HIS A 38 3.10 11.57 -6.94
C HIS A 38 4.50 12.17 -7.07
N GLY A 39 5.20 11.81 -8.13
CA GLY A 39 6.48 12.41 -8.47
C GLY A 39 7.37 11.48 -9.28
N ARG A 40 8.66 11.77 -9.25
CA ARG A 40 9.70 10.99 -9.93
C ARG A 40 10.53 10.22 -8.91
N SER A 41 10.87 8.99 -9.26
CA SER A 41 11.84 8.18 -8.53
C SER A 41 13.23 8.33 -9.15
N VAL A 42 14.25 8.03 -8.35
CA VAL A 42 15.63 7.91 -8.82
C VAL A 42 15.87 6.44 -9.13
N LEU A 43 16.20 6.13 -10.38
CA LEU A 43 16.38 4.78 -10.87
C LEU A 43 17.80 4.60 -11.42
N GLN A 44 18.38 3.42 -11.21
CA GLN A 44 19.62 3.01 -11.86
C GLN A 44 19.40 1.61 -12.41
N SER A 45 19.77 1.43 -13.67
CA SER A 45 19.66 0.17 -14.42
C SER A 45 20.98 -0.17 -15.09
N GLU A 46 21.07 -1.36 -15.67
CA GLU A 46 22.23 -1.78 -16.47
C GLU A 46 22.43 -0.91 -17.73
N HIS A 47 21.41 -0.13 -18.12
CA HIS A 47 21.43 0.74 -19.30
C HIS A 47 21.83 2.19 -19.00
N THR A 48 22.08 2.53 -17.72
CA THR A 48 22.36 3.90 -17.27
C THR A 48 23.64 3.95 -16.46
N GLU A 49 24.61 4.77 -16.87
CA GLU A 49 25.88 4.94 -16.13
C GLU A 49 25.65 5.57 -14.75
N GLU A 50 24.78 6.57 -14.67
CA GLU A 50 24.43 7.29 -13.44
C GLU A 50 22.93 7.16 -13.12
N PRO A 51 22.52 7.37 -11.86
CA PRO A 51 21.10 7.38 -11.49
C PRO A 51 20.33 8.49 -12.24
N VAL A 52 19.19 8.12 -12.82
CA VAL A 52 18.32 9.03 -13.58
C VAL A 52 16.94 9.15 -12.94
N LEU A 53 16.27 10.27 -13.21
CA LEU A 53 14.87 10.43 -12.80
C LEU A 53 13.96 9.62 -13.73
N SER A 54 13.02 8.89 -13.14
CA SER A 54 11.94 8.23 -13.87
C SER A 54 11.00 9.26 -14.53
N ALA A 55 10.13 8.77 -15.40
CA ALA A 55 8.90 9.49 -15.73
C ALA A 55 8.11 9.78 -14.44
N GLU A 56 7.27 10.82 -14.48
CA GLU A 56 6.34 11.08 -13.39
C GLU A 56 5.33 9.94 -13.29
N GLY A 57 5.09 9.50 -12.06
CA GLY A 57 4.15 8.44 -11.74
C GLY A 57 3.38 8.76 -10.47
N SER A 58 2.24 8.10 -10.36
CA SER A 58 1.39 8.14 -9.18
C SER A 58 1.29 6.76 -8.55
N LEU A 59 1.18 6.72 -7.24
CA LEU A 59 0.92 5.50 -6.51
C LEU A 59 -0.13 5.72 -5.44
N PHE A 60 -1.22 4.97 -5.53
CA PHE A 60 -2.21 4.86 -4.47
C PHE A 60 -2.01 3.53 -3.75
N THR A 61 -1.58 3.57 -2.48
CA THR A 61 -1.08 2.37 -1.77
C THR A 61 -1.18 2.49 -0.26
N ALA A 62 -1.29 1.35 0.44
CA ALA A 62 -1.01 1.31 1.87
C ALA A 62 0.49 1.48 2.15
N VAL A 63 0.82 1.86 3.38
CA VAL A 63 2.21 2.00 3.85
C VAL A 63 2.46 1.12 5.07
N PRO A 64 3.66 0.51 5.23
CA PRO A 64 3.95 -0.35 6.37
C PRO A 64 3.89 0.38 7.72
N SER A 65 4.29 1.66 7.73
CA SER A 65 4.23 2.51 8.92
C SER A 65 4.18 3.98 8.55
N ARG A 66 3.16 4.70 9.00
CA ARG A 66 3.02 6.14 8.79
C ARG A 66 4.18 6.96 9.39
N SER A 67 4.87 6.42 10.40
CA SER A 67 5.95 7.14 11.11
C SER A 67 7.34 6.82 10.58
N PHE A 68 7.58 5.56 10.20
CA PHE A 68 8.92 5.09 9.81
C PHE A 68 9.06 4.81 8.32
N PHE A 69 7.97 4.41 7.66
CA PHE A 69 7.97 3.98 6.26
C PHE A 69 6.74 4.53 5.52
N PRO A 70 6.59 5.86 5.38
CA PRO A 70 5.39 6.48 4.82
C PRO A 70 5.39 6.45 3.28
N ARG A 71 5.60 5.27 2.69
CA ARG A 71 5.69 5.06 1.24
C ARG A 71 5.38 3.61 0.85
N GLY A 72 5.22 3.36 -0.45
CA GLY A 72 4.90 2.05 -0.99
C GLY A 72 6.09 1.09 -0.97
N PHE A 73 5.85 -0.14 -0.51
CA PHE A 73 6.80 -1.26 -0.60
C PHE A 73 6.10 -2.44 -1.30
N LEU A 74 6.70 -2.92 -2.39
CA LEU A 74 6.05 -3.82 -3.34
C LEU A 74 5.60 -5.13 -2.67
N TRP A 75 6.47 -5.72 -1.85
CA TRP A 75 6.20 -7.01 -1.22
C TRP A 75 5.26 -6.87 -0.01
N ASP A 76 5.40 -5.81 0.80
CA ASP A 76 4.49 -5.50 1.91
C ASP A 76 3.06 -5.31 1.40
N GLU A 77 2.89 -4.65 0.24
CA GLU A 77 1.56 -4.38 -0.31
C GLU A 77 0.78 -5.66 -0.59
N GLY A 78 1.46 -6.74 -1.01
CA GLY A 78 0.82 -8.04 -1.16
C GLY A 78 0.11 -8.50 0.12
N PHE A 79 0.73 -8.30 1.29
CA PHE A 79 0.14 -8.64 2.58
C PHE A 79 -0.97 -7.67 3.01
N HIS A 80 -0.81 -6.36 2.74
CA HIS A 80 -1.89 -5.38 2.97
C HIS A 80 -3.16 -5.77 2.23
N GLN A 81 -3.02 -6.16 0.95
CA GLN A 81 -4.16 -6.46 0.09
C GLN A 81 -4.91 -7.74 0.49
N LEU A 82 -4.29 -8.68 1.19
CA LEU A 82 -5.00 -9.83 1.76
C LEU A 82 -6.10 -9.42 2.75
N LEU A 83 -5.94 -8.29 3.45
CA LEU A 83 -6.94 -7.73 4.36
C LEU A 83 -7.83 -6.71 3.65
N VAL A 84 -7.25 -5.81 2.86
CA VAL A 84 -8.01 -4.77 2.14
C VAL A 84 -9.01 -5.41 1.19
N ALA A 85 -8.65 -6.45 0.43
CA ALA A 85 -9.56 -7.10 -0.51
C ALA A 85 -10.77 -7.77 0.16
N ARG A 86 -10.64 -8.19 1.44
CA ARG A 86 -11.75 -8.73 2.24
C ARG A 86 -12.71 -7.62 2.67
N TRP A 87 -12.19 -6.44 2.95
CA TRP A 87 -12.98 -5.28 3.36
C TRP A 87 -13.63 -4.55 2.18
N ASP A 88 -12.87 -4.33 1.12
CA ASP A 88 -13.25 -3.56 -0.05
C ASP A 88 -12.46 -4.01 -1.29
N THR A 89 -13.10 -4.82 -2.13
CA THR A 89 -12.47 -5.38 -3.34
C THR A 89 -12.24 -4.32 -4.41
N ALA A 90 -13.06 -3.27 -4.48
CA ALA A 90 -12.86 -2.20 -5.46
C ALA A 90 -11.61 -1.38 -5.11
N LEU A 91 -11.49 -1.00 -3.83
CA LEU A 91 -10.29 -0.33 -3.32
C LEU A 91 -9.02 -1.14 -3.57
N SER A 92 -9.07 -2.45 -3.36
CA SER A 92 -7.94 -3.34 -3.62
C SER A 92 -7.52 -3.36 -5.09
N ARG A 93 -8.49 -3.37 -6.01
CA ARG A 93 -8.23 -3.32 -7.45
C ARG A 93 -7.57 -2.01 -7.85
N ASP A 94 -8.02 -0.88 -7.30
CA ASP A 94 -7.45 0.44 -7.59
C ASP A 94 -5.99 0.52 -7.15
N VAL A 95 -5.67 -0.02 -5.97
CA VAL A 95 -4.29 -0.08 -5.47
C VAL A 95 -3.42 -0.97 -6.36
N LEU A 96 -3.88 -2.18 -6.70
CA LEU A 96 -3.12 -3.09 -7.57
C LEU A 96 -2.90 -2.51 -8.97
N ALA A 97 -3.90 -1.81 -9.52
CA ALA A 97 -3.75 -1.11 -10.80
C ALA A 97 -2.65 -0.06 -10.75
N HIS A 98 -2.61 0.80 -9.72
CA HIS A 98 -1.55 1.79 -9.55
C HIS A 98 -0.16 1.15 -9.44
N TRP A 99 -0.03 0.00 -8.75
CA TRP A 99 1.25 -0.71 -8.68
C TRP A 99 1.69 -1.27 -10.05
N LEU A 100 0.75 -1.78 -10.84
CA LEU A 100 1.03 -2.30 -12.18
C LEU A 100 1.36 -1.19 -13.18
N ASP A 101 0.78 0.01 -13.02
CA ASP A 101 1.08 1.18 -13.86
C ASP A 101 2.54 1.67 -13.70
N LEU A 102 3.22 1.28 -12.62
CA LEU A 102 4.64 1.60 -12.37
C LEU A 102 5.61 0.62 -13.04
N MET A 103 5.10 -0.42 -13.72
CA MET A 103 5.92 -1.41 -14.41
C MET A 103 6.60 -0.79 -15.63
N ASN A 104 7.92 -0.97 -15.74
CA ASN A 104 8.65 -0.54 -16.93
C ASN A 104 8.48 -1.53 -18.11
N ALA A 105 9.06 -1.20 -19.26
CA ALA A 105 8.98 -2.03 -20.47
C ALA A 105 9.56 -3.46 -20.31
N ASP A 106 10.45 -3.66 -19.33
CA ASP A 106 11.09 -4.95 -19.03
C ASP A 106 10.31 -5.77 -17.99
N GLY A 107 9.16 -5.26 -17.51
CA GLY A 107 8.36 -5.92 -16.49
C GLY A 107 8.80 -5.66 -15.05
N TRP A 108 9.74 -4.73 -14.84
CA TRP A 108 10.27 -4.39 -13.52
C TRP A 108 9.45 -3.31 -12.83
N ILE A 109 9.19 -3.52 -11.54
CA ILE A 109 8.59 -2.53 -10.64
C ILE A 109 9.58 -2.28 -9.49
N PRO A 110 9.90 -1.01 -9.15
CA PRO A 110 10.75 -0.73 -7.99
C PRO A 110 10.18 -1.32 -6.70
N ARG A 111 11.04 -1.99 -5.92
CA ARG A 111 10.63 -2.62 -4.65
C ARG A 111 10.16 -1.62 -3.59
N GLU A 112 10.65 -0.38 -3.67
CA GLU A 112 10.38 0.71 -2.74
C GLU A 112 10.12 1.97 -3.57
N GLN A 113 9.00 2.63 -3.28
CA GLN A 113 8.46 3.71 -4.12
C GLN A 113 8.69 5.06 -3.45
N ILE A 114 9.79 5.71 -3.82
CA ILE A 114 10.18 7.03 -3.33
C ILE A 114 9.81 8.06 -4.40
N LEU A 115 8.59 8.58 -4.34
CA LEU A 115 8.01 9.49 -5.33
C LEU A 115 8.02 10.94 -4.80
N GLY A 116 8.83 11.79 -5.41
CA GLY A 116 8.91 13.21 -5.06
C GLY A 116 9.76 13.52 -3.82
N ASP A 117 9.91 14.82 -3.52
CA ASP A 117 10.84 15.30 -2.49
C ASP A 117 10.38 14.98 -1.07
N GLU A 118 9.07 14.97 -0.83
CA GLU A 118 8.50 14.61 0.47
C GLU A 118 8.86 13.18 0.86
N ALA A 119 8.74 12.24 -0.08
CA ALA A 119 9.10 10.84 0.14
C ALA A 119 10.61 10.65 0.32
N ARG A 120 11.45 11.48 -0.34
CA ARG A 120 12.92 11.45 -0.21
C ARG A 120 13.43 11.99 1.12
N ALA A 121 12.68 12.88 1.77
CA ALA A 121 13.06 13.47 3.05
C ALA A 121 12.88 12.52 4.25
N ARG A 122 12.47 11.27 4.01
CA ARG A 122 12.13 10.26 5.02
C ARG A 122 12.95 8.99 4.82
#